data_AF-A0A6G6YS22-F1
#
_entry.id   AF-A0A6G6YS22-F1
#
_cell.length_a   1.000
_cell.length_b   1.000
_cell.length_c   1.000
_cell.angle_alpha   90.00
_cell.angle_beta   90.00
_cell.angle_gamma   90.00
#
_symmetry.space_group_name_H-M   'P 1'
#
loop_
_entity.id
_entity.type
_entity.pdbx_description
1 polymer ?
#
loop_
_entity_poly.entity_id
_entity_poly.type
_entity_poly.pdbx_seq_one_letter_code
_entity_poly.pdbx_strand_id
1 'polypeptide(L)' 'MNKITCGNWLGYGSADRDFVRYFMSGYYNAAAKNNVLDYDRLQKNSEKVAAYCKKHKSDTLPTAIQKSAS' A
#
# COMPACT_ATOMS: atom_id res chain seq x y z
N MET A 1 -3.50 -14.94 0.36
CA MET A 1 -3.14 -13.55 0.72
C MET A 1 -4.12 -12.58 0.07
N ASN A 2 -4.38 -11.45 0.72
CA ASN A 2 -5.49 -10.51 0.49
C ASN A 2 -5.88 -10.29 -0.99
N LYS A 3 -7.18 -10.43 -1.30
CA LYS A 3 -7.76 -10.23 -2.65
C LYS A 3 -8.10 -8.75 -2.95
N ILE A 4 -7.62 -7.81 -2.13
CA ILE A 4 -7.88 -6.38 -2.35
C ILE A 4 -7.10 -5.93 -3.58
N THR A 5 -7.82 -5.55 -4.62
CA THR A 5 -7.25 -4.93 -5.81
C THR A 5 -6.99 -3.44 -5.59
N CYS A 6 -6.13 -2.87 -6.42
CA CYS A 6 -5.91 -1.43 -6.52
C CYS A 6 -7.24 -0.68 -6.75
N GLY A 7 -8.13 -1.24 -7.59
CA GLY A 7 -9.47 -0.70 -7.83
C GLY A 7 -10.33 -0.68 -6.56
N ASN A 8 -10.33 -1.76 -5.79
CA ASN A 8 -11.07 -1.84 -4.53
C ASN A 8 -10.57 -0.77 -3.55
N TRP A 9 -9.26 -0.69 -3.32
CA TRP A 9 -8.67 0.27 -2.37
C TRP A 9 -8.92 1.73 -2.77
N LEU A 10 -8.80 2.05 -4.07
CA LEU A 10 -9.11 3.39 -4.59
C LEU A 10 -10.61 3.71 -4.55
N GLY A 11 -11.48 2.69 -4.47
CA GLY A 11 -12.92 2.86 -4.33
C GLY A 11 -13.39 3.03 -2.88
N TYR A 12 -12.54 2.76 -1.90
CA TYR A 12 -12.89 2.92 -0.48
C TYR A 12 -13.09 4.38 -0.09
N GLY A 13 -13.93 4.58 0.93
CA GLY A 13 -14.04 5.85 1.65
C GLY A 13 -12.72 6.25 2.30
N SER A 14 -12.58 7.52 2.71
CA SER A 14 -11.32 8.05 3.23
C SER A 14 -10.78 7.28 4.43
N ALA A 15 -11.63 7.02 5.43
CA ALA A 15 -11.24 6.29 6.64
C ALA A 15 -10.76 4.86 6.34
N ASP A 16 -11.49 4.12 5.50
CA ASP A 16 -11.13 2.75 5.11
C ASP A 16 -9.86 2.71 4.25
N ARG A 17 -9.68 3.72 3.38
CA ARG A 17 -8.47 3.87 2.57
C ARG A 17 -7.24 4.11 3.46
N ASP A 18 -7.37 4.96 4.47
CA ASP A 18 -6.31 5.24 5.44
C ASP A 18 -6.01 4.02 6.31
N PHE A 19 -7.02 3.29 6.77
CA PHE A 19 -6.82 2.03 7.48
C PHE A 19 -5.97 1.04 6.65
N VAL A 20 -6.33 0.85 5.37
CA VAL A 20 -5.55 -0.02 4.48
C VAL A 20 -4.14 0.52 4.26
N ARG A 21 -3.97 1.84 4.11
CA ARG A 21 -2.65 2.48 4.02
C ARG A 21 -1.79 2.13 5.24
N TYR A 22 -2.31 2.25 6.46
CA TYR A 22 -1.58 1.86 7.67
C TYR A 22 -1.29 0.36 7.71
N PHE A 23 -2.23 -0.49 7.27
CA PHE A 23 -1.99 -1.93 7.15
C PHE A 23 -0.85 -2.25 6.17
N MET A 24 -0.68 -1.45 5.11
CA MET A 24 0.44 -1.60 4.17
C MET A 24 1.81 -1.33 4.81
N SER A 25 1.89 -0.59 5.92
CA SER A 25 3.15 -0.36 6.65
C SER A 25 3.83 -1.68 7.08
N GLY A 26 3.04 -2.70 7.43
CA GLY A 26 3.56 -4.01 7.80
C GLY A 26 4.35 -4.67 6.66
N TYR A 27 3.94 -4.47 5.41
CA TYR A 27 4.66 -4.99 4.25
C TYR A 27 6.00 -4.26 4.03
N TYR A 28 6.02 -2.94 4.18
CA TYR A 28 7.24 -2.13 4.03
C TYR A 28 8.26 -2.43 5.14
N ASN A 29 7.77 -2.57 6.37
CA ASN A 29 8.59 -2.82 7.54
C ASN A 29 9.18 -4.24 7.53
N ALA A 30 8.40 -5.24 7.11
CA ALA A 30 8.90 -6.60 6.88
C ALA A 30 10.04 -6.62 5.84
N ALA A 31 9.91 -5.84 4.75
CA ALA A 31 10.96 -5.74 3.73
C ALA A 31 12.28 -5.16 4.26
N ALA A 32 12.26 -4.33 5.31
CA ALA A 32 13.45 -3.71 5.88
C ALA A 32 13.89 -4.23 7.26
N LYS A 33 13.25 -5.27 7.79
CA LYS A 33 13.52 -5.76 9.16
C LYS A 33 13.41 -4.64 10.21
N ASN A 34 12.52 -3.66 9.99
CA ASN A 34 12.28 -2.58 10.94
C ASN A 34 11.05 -2.89 11.80
N ASN A 35 11.15 -2.74 13.10
CA ASN A 35 10.07 -2.95 14.07
C ASN A 35 9.40 -1.64 14.52
N VAL A 36 9.86 -0.49 14.02
CA VAL A 36 9.27 0.83 14.27
C VAL A 36 8.47 1.27 13.06
N LEU A 37 7.31 1.91 13.30
CA LEU A 37 6.56 2.57 12.25
C LEU A 37 7.33 3.80 11.74
N ASP A 38 7.99 3.65 10.60
CA ASP A 38 8.60 4.75 9.87
C ASP A 38 7.52 5.49 9.07
N TYR A 39 7.08 6.63 9.61
CA TYR A 39 5.99 7.43 9.03
C TYR A 39 6.37 8.02 7.67
N ASP A 40 7.61 8.50 7.51
CA ASP A 40 8.09 9.08 6.27
C ASP A 40 8.12 8.04 5.16
N ARG A 41 8.61 6.84 5.47
CA ARG A 41 8.63 5.73 4.52
C ARG A 41 7.24 5.25 4.20
N LEU A 42 6.36 5.14 5.19
CA LEU A 42 4.95 4.84 4.96
C LEU A 42 4.36 5.83 3.97
N GLN A 43 4.54 7.13 4.17
CA GLN A 43 3.98 8.15 3.29
C GLN A 43 4.54 8.05 1.87
N LYS A 44 5.86 8.03 1.70
CA LYS A 44 6.51 7.93 0.39
C LYS A 44 6.11 6.66 -0.37
N ASN A 45 6.07 5.51 0.30
CA ASN A 45 5.68 4.25 -0.34
C ASN A 45 4.19 4.19 -0.66
N SER A 46 3.34 4.73 0.22
CA SER A 46 1.89 4.79 -0.03
C SER A 46 1.57 5.64 -1.26
N GLU A 47 2.27 6.76 -1.45
CA GLU A 47 2.12 7.61 -2.64
C GLU A 47 2.52 6.88 -3.92
N LYS A 48 3.65 6.15 -3.90
CA LYS A 48 4.09 5.33 -5.05
C LYS A 48 3.08 4.23 -5.38
N VAL A 49 2.56 3.52 -4.38
CA VAL A 49 1.55 2.48 -4.58
C VAL A 49 0.24 3.09 -5.09
N ALA A 50 -0.19 4.23 -4.56
CA ALA A 50 -1.38 4.93 -5.07
C ALA A 50 -1.21 5.35 -6.54
N ALA A 51 -0.03 5.87 -6.91
CA ALA A 51 0.28 6.24 -8.29
C ALA A 51 0.26 5.03 -9.23
N TYR A 52 0.82 3.89 -8.79
CA TYR A 52 0.74 2.62 -9.53
C TYR A 52 -0.71 2.15 -9.68
N CYS A 53 -1.46 2.11 -8.58
CA CYS A 53 -2.83 1.62 -8.55
C CYS A 53 -3.80 2.42 -9.44
N LYS A 54 -3.55 3.72 -9.63
CA LYS A 54 -4.34 4.54 -10.57
C LYS A 54 -4.28 4.03 -12.01
N LYS A 55 -3.16 3.42 -12.41
CA LYS A 55 -2.93 2.86 -13.75
C LYS A 55 -3.26 1.35 -13.84
N HIS A 56 -3.14 0.63 -12.73
CA HIS A 56 -3.24 -0.82 -12.67
C HIS A 56 -4.36 -1.30 -11.73
N LYS A 57 -5.61 -0.89 -12.00
CA LYS A 57 -6.74 -1.13 -11.09
C LYS A 57 -7.01 -2.61 -10.79
N SER A 58 -6.72 -3.51 -11.73
CA SER A 58 -6.96 -4.95 -11.58
C SER A 58 -5.90 -5.65 -10.73
N ASP A 59 -4.73 -5.04 -10.55
CA ASP A 59 -3.64 -5.65 -9.79
C ASP A 59 -3.94 -5.65 -8.30
N THR A 60 -3.42 -6.65 -7.58
CA THR A 60 -3.58 -6.73 -6.12
C THR A 60 -2.67 -5.73 -5.41
N LEU A 61 -3.07 -5.26 -4.23
CA LEU A 61 -2.22 -4.38 -3.41
C LEU A 61 -0.83 -4.99 -3.12
N PRO A 62 -0.69 -6.28 -2.76
CA PRO A 62 0.63 -6.90 -2.62
C PRO A 62 1.49 -6.82 -3.89
N THR A 63 0.89 -7.03 -5.08
CA THR A 63 1.58 -6.87 -6.36
C THR A 63 2.05 -5.42 -6.56
N ALA A 64 1.17 -4.45 -6.29
CA ALA A 64 1.51 -3.04 -6.41
C ALA A 64 2.65 -2.64 -5.46
N ILE A 65 2.63 -3.11 -4.21
CA ILE A 65 3.70 -2.90 -3.23
C ILE A 65 5.02 -3.44 -3.76
N GLN A 66 5.06 -4.70 -4.21
CA GLN A 66 6.28 -5.32 -4.73
C GLN A 66 6.86 -4.58 -5.96
N LYS A 67 5.98 -3.99 -6.79
CA LYS A 67 6.37 -3.33 -8.05
C LYS A 67 6.76 -1.85 -7.88
N SER A 68 6.37 -1.20 -6.79
CA SER A 68 6.45 0.27 -6.69
C SER A 68 6.97 0.82 -5.35
N ALA A 69 7.06 0.00 -4.30
CA ALA A 69 7.51 0.43 -2.98
C ALA A 69 8.75 -0.35 -2.54
N SER A 70 9.47 0.19 -1.55
CA SER A 70 10.71 -0.38 -1.00
C SER A 70 10.70 -0.37 0.50
#